data_AF-D9X121-F1
#
_entry.id   AF-D9X121-F1
#
_cell.length_a   1.000
_cell.length_b   1.000
_cell.length_c   1.000
_cell.angle_alpha   90.00
_cell.angle_beta   90.00
_cell.angle_gamma   90.00
#
_symmetry.space_group_name_H-M   'P 1'
#
loop_
_entity.id
_entity.type
_entity.pdbx_description
1 polymer ?
#
loop_
_entity_poly.entity_id
_entity_poly.type
_entity_poly.pdbx_seq_one_letter_code
_entity_poly.pdbx_strand_id
1 'polypeptide(L)'
;MDAYDEGANARHGPDEPVGRSAPADQVLSVAASAEPLDQGPPLDQGLPPDQGLPPDQGPPLDQGPPVDPRSGIAALSLPGQIVVVLALAVVAVGVCVHLGMTFLHVAPTNTVTREHGKAVDDWIYPEFEQNWKLFAPNPLQQNISIQARAEVRDGEGGTVTTGWYDLSAEDGRAIDGNLLPSHTQQNELRRAWDFFLATHDTENRPVGLRGSLSETYLRRIVELRLDRDDAVRAATGGGGAVERVQVRSRTSNVPPPEWSREKVSTTPSYRELPWWPVPAAGAGGGAR
;
A
#
# COMPACT_ATOMS: atom_id res chain seq x y z
N MET A 1 -6.70 12.94 20.42
CA MET A 1 -5.63 12.40 21.27
C MET A 1 -4.98 11.35 20.39
N ASP A 2 -4.06 11.82 19.56
CA ASP A 2 -3.45 11.01 18.51
C ASP A 2 -2.02 10.76 18.95
N ALA A 3 -1.69 9.52 19.25
CA ALA A 3 -0.39 9.10 19.70
C ALA A 3 -0.08 7.75 19.08
N TYR A 4 0.44 7.76 17.86
CA TYR A 4 1.34 6.73 17.34
C TYR A 4 2.19 7.35 16.23
N ASP A 5 3.25 8.02 16.65
CA ASP A 5 4.42 8.26 15.81
C ASP A 5 5.64 8.07 16.72
N GLU A 6 6.37 6.97 16.55
CA GLU A 6 7.74 6.81 17.05
C GLU A 6 8.43 5.56 16.42
N GLY A 7 9.35 5.83 15.48
CA GLY A 7 10.61 5.11 15.18
C GLY A 7 10.56 3.70 14.57
N ALA A 8 11.53 3.22 13.78
CA ALA A 8 12.77 3.75 13.20
C ALA A 8 13.39 2.67 12.28
N ASN A 9 14.33 3.08 11.42
CA ASN A 9 15.41 2.27 10.80
C ASN A 9 15.13 1.49 9.49
N ALA A 10 15.14 2.18 8.35
CA ALA A 10 15.48 1.55 7.07
C ALA A 10 17.00 1.66 6.82
N ARG A 11 17.69 0.51 6.84
CA ARG A 11 19.08 0.38 6.41
C ARG A 11 19.20 0.66 4.91
N HIS A 12 20.21 1.46 4.55
CA HIS A 12 20.71 1.62 3.19
C HIS A 12 21.13 0.27 2.58
N GLY A 13 20.64 -0.01 1.36
CA GLY A 13 21.23 -0.95 0.41
C GLY A 13 21.77 -0.17 -0.79
N PRO A 14 22.88 -0.60 -1.43
CA PRO A 14 23.58 0.22 -2.42
C PRO A 14 22.96 0.14 -3.82
N ASP A 15 23.16 1.24 -4.55
CA ASP A 15 22.82 1.46 -5.96
C ASP A 15 23.40 0.40 -6.92
N GLU A 16 22.65 0.03 -7.96
CA GLU A 16 23.16 -0.28 -9.31
C GLU A 16 22.01 -0.30 -10.36
N PRO A 17 22.28 -0.22 -11.69
CA PRO A 17 21.70 0.83 -12.52
C PRO A 17 20.71 0.38 -13.62
N VAL A 18 20.10 1.42 -14.22
CA VAL A 18 19.16 1.51 -15.34
C VAL A 18 19.26 0.46 -16.46
N GLY A 19 18.11 -0.11 -16.84
CA GLY A 19 17.91 -0.92 -18.05
C GLY A 19 16.48 -0.85 -18.64
N ARG A 20 16.29 0.10 -19.56
CA ARG A 20 15.44 0.17 -20.79
C ARG A 20 14.22 -0.79 -21.02
N SER A 21 13.12 -0.16 -21.46
CA SER A 21 11.85 -0.60 -22.11
C SER A 21 11.98 -1.73 -23.17
N ALA A 22 11.00 -2.56 -23.58
CA ALA A 22 9.54 -2.42 -23.84
C ALA A 22 8.89 -3.84 -24.10
N PRO A 23 7.59 -4.00 -24.48
CA PRO A 23 6.74 -5.16 -24.18
C PRO A 23 6.53 -6.18 -25.32
N ALA A 24 5.92 -7.34 -25.01
CA ALA A 24 5.24 -8.20 -25.99
C ALA A 24 4.07 -8.98 -25.36
N ASP A 25 2.88 -8.79 -25.96
CA ASP A 25 1.69 -9.62 -25.84
C ASP A 25 1.96 -11.05 -26.35
N GLN A 26 1.38 -12.06 -25.70
CA GLN A 26 0.79 -13.19 -26.42
C GLN A 26 -0.21 -14.01 -25.58
N VAL A 27 -1.34 -14.25 -26.23
CA VAL A 27 -2.57 -14.95 -25.86
C VAL A 27 -2.46 -16.45 -26.17
N LEU A 28 -3.18 -17.30 -25.42
CA LEU A 28 -3.85 -18.60 -25.76
C LEU A 28 -3.90 -19.47 -24.48
N SER A 29 -5.04 -19.79 -23.85
CA SER A 29 -6.22 -20.61 -24.24
C SER A 29 -6.04 -22.13 -24.09
N VAL A 30 -7.09 -22.78 -23.52
CA VAL A 30 -7.43 -24.23 -23.43
C VAL A 30 -6.73 -25.01 -22.29
N ALA A 31 -7.37 -25.51 -21.21
CA ALA A 31 -8.54 -26.37 -20.96
C ALA A 31 -8.31 -27.89 -21.10
N ALA A 32 -8.40 -28.59 -19.95
CA ALA A 32 -8.87 -29.94 -19.63
C ALA A 32 -8.57 -31.17 -20.54
N SER A 33 -8.12 -32.27 -19.91
CA SER A 33 -8.60 -33.68 -20.04
C SER A 33 -7.51 -34.63 -19.49
N ALA A 34 -7.75 -35.40 -18.42
CA ALA A 34 -8.39 -36.72 -18.36
C ALA A 34 -7.48 -37.89 -18.83
N GLU A 35 -7.10 -38.75 -17.88
CA GLU A 35 -6.36 -40.00 -18.11
C GLU A 35 -7.29 -41.16 -18.54
N PRO A 36 -6.77 -42.14 -19.31
CA PRO A 36 -7.39 -43.45 -19.42
C PRO A 36 -6.54 -44.61 -18.88
N LEU A 37 -7.29 -45.59 -18.38
CA LEU A 37 -6.93 -46.90 -17.84
C LEU A 37 -6.19 -47.80 -18.85
N ASP A 38 -5.21 -48.56 -18.38
CA ASP A 38 -4.58 -49.64 -19.15
C ASP A 38 -5.01 -51.03 -18.65
N GLN A 39 -5.26 -51.90 -19.63
CA GLN A 39 -5.91 -53.20 -19.53
C GLN A 39 -4.86 -54.32 -19.50
N GLY A 40 -5.06 -55.33 -18.65
CA GLY A 40 -4.17 -56.50 -18.56
C GLY A 40 -4.27 -57.45 -19.78
N PRO A 41 -3.21 -58.21 -20.09
CA PRO A 41 -3.23 -59.23 -21.15
C PRO A 41 -3.62 -60.64 -20.64
N PRO A 42 -3.88 -61.61 -21.55
CA PRO A 42 -4.98 -62.56 -21.42
C PRO A 42 -4.59 -63.99 -21.00
N LEU A 43 -5.63 -64.77 -20.71
CA LEU A 43 -5.64 -66.21 -20.40
C LEU A 43 -5.37 -67.07 -21.64
N ASP A 44 -4.67 -68.20 -21.46
CA ASP A 44 -4.74 -69.34 -22.38
C ASP A 44 -4.86 -70.70 -21.68
N GLN A 45 -5.60 -71.56 -22.38
CA GLN A 45 -6.17 -72.90 -22.19
C GLN A 45 -5.12 -73.99 -21.81
N GLY A 46 -5.37 -75.20 -21.26
CA GLY A 46 -6.54 -76.02 -20.91
C GLY A 46 -6.13 -77.53 -20.81
N LEU A 47 -6.76 -78.28 -19.88
CA LEU A 47 -6.93 -79.77 -19.73
C LEU A 47 -5.77 -80.69 -19.25
N PRO A 48 -6.05 -81.89 -18.63
CA PRO A 48 -7.34 -82.53 -18.21
C PRO A 48 -7.38 -82.95 -16.71
N PRO A 49 -8.48 -83.54 -16.18
CA PRO A 49 -8.57 -83.97 -14.79
C PRO A 49 -8.08 -85.43 -14.61
N ASP A 50 -7.21 -85.66 -13.64
CA ASP A 50 -6.83 -87.02 -13.24
C ASP A 50 -7.31 -87.31 -11.81
N GLN A 51 -7.99 -88.45 -11.66
CA GLN A 51 -8.59 -88.89 -10.41
C GLN A 51 -7.63 -89.80 -9.64
N GLY A 52 -7.42 -89.50 -8.36
CA GLY A 52 -7.17 -90.50 -7.33
C GLY A 52 -5.80 -90.47 -6.65
N LEU A 53 -5.80 -90.12 -5.35
CA LEU A 53 -5.24 -90.88 -4.20
C LEU A 53 -5.48 -90.06 -2.90
N PRO A 54 -5.63 -90.71 -1.73
CA PRO A 54 -6.06 -90.08 -0.47
C PRO A 54 -4.96 -89.18 0.14
N PRO A 55 -5.30 -88.27 1.07
CA PRO A 55 -4.36 -87.26 1.56
C PRO A 55 -3.25 -87.92 2.39
N ASP A 56 -2.02 -87.83 1.89
CA ASP A 56 -0.83 -88.11 2.68
C ASP A 56 -0.65 -86.96 3.68
N GLN A 57 -0.77 -87.25 4.97
CA GLN A 57 -0.50 -86.29 6.03
C GLN A 57 1.00 -86.04 6.09
N GLY A 58 1.47 -85.06 5.30
CA GLY A 58 2.78 -84.47 5.49
C GLY A 58 2.92 -83.95 6.93
N PRO A 59 4.14 -83.95 7.51
CA PRO A 59 4.37 -83.45 8.86
C PRO A 59 3.88 -82.00 8.99
N PRO A 60 3.49 -81.55 10.20
CA PRO A 60 2.96 -80.20 10.37
C PRO A 60 3.92 -79.20 9.75
N LEU A 61 3.41 -78.34 8.87
CA LEU A 61 4.12 -77.15 8.45
C LEU A 61 4.45 -76.38 9.72
N ASP A 62 5.75 -76.31 9.99
CA ASP A 62 6.34 -75.51 11.07
C ASP A 62 5.73 -74.11 10.95
N GLN A 63 4.86 -73.77 11.89
CA GLN A 63 4.29 -72.43 11.95
C GLN A 63 5.46 -71.51 12.26
N GLY A 64 5.97 -70.84 11.22
CA GLY A 64 6.92 -69.75 11.39
C GLY A 64 6.41 -68.79 12.47
N PRO A 65 7.31 -68.14 13.23
CA PRO A 65 6.93 -67.35 14.40
C PRO A 65 5.84 -66.33 14.04
N PRO A 66 4.90 -66.05 14.96
CA PRO A 66 3.76 -65.19 14.66
C PRO A 66 4.25 -63.83 14.16
N VAL A 67 3.77 -63.42 13.00
CA VAL A 67 3.96 -62.06 12.49
C VAL A 67 3.21 -61.14 13.45
N ASP A 68 3.96 -60.49 14.35
CA ASP A 68 3.43 -59.54 15.32
C ASP A 68 2.84 -58.34 14.53
N PRO A 69 1.51 -58.09 14.53
CA PRO A 69 0.90 -57.07 13.69
C PRO A 69 0.95 -55.69 14.35
N ARG A 70 2.02 -55.40 15.11
CA ARG A 70 2.21 -54.07 15.69
C ARG A 70 2.84 -53.17 14.64
N SER A 71 2.02 -52.52 13.82
CA SER A 71 2.45 -51.45 12.91
C SER A 71 2.14 -50.07 13.49
N GLY A 72 3.03 -49.09 13.29
CA GLY A 72 2.85 -47.71 13.74
C GLY A 72 3.29 -47.47 15.19
N ILE A 73 2.65 -46.52 15.88
CA ILE A 73 3.02 -46.12 17.25
C ILE A 73 2.97 -47.33 18.21
N ALA A 74 2.05 -48.28 17.99
CA ALA A 74 1.92 -49.51 18.77
C ALA A 74 3.15 -50.46 18.68
N ALA A 75 4.05 -50.26 17.72
CA ALA A 75 5.30 -51.00 17.58
C ALA A 75 6.43 -50.49 18.48
N LEU A 76 6.28 -49.27 19.01
CA LEU A 76 7.28 -48.63 19.86
C LEU A 76 7.22 -49.20 21.29
N SER A 77 8.34 -49.10 22.01
CA SER A 77 8.36 -49.40 23.45
C SER A 77 7.36 -48.50 24.19
N LEU A 78 6.80 -48.97 25.31
CA LEU A 78 5.85 -48.19 26.14
C LEU A 78 6.31 -46.74 26.41
N PRO A 79 7.59 -46.48 26.75
CA PRO A 79 8.10 -45.11 26.87
C PRO A 79 8.05 -44.31 25.56
N GLY A 80 8.40 -44.94 24.43
CA GLY A 80 8.33 -44.31 23.10
C GLY A 80 6.89 -44.00 22.68
N GLN A 81 5.93 -44.87 23.00
CA GLN A 81 4.51 -44.62 22.76
C GLN A 81 4.01 -43.41 23.54
N ILE A 82 4.38 -43.31 24.83
CA ILE A 82 4.01 -42.19 25.69
C ILE A 82 4.57 -40.87 25.11
N VAL A 83 5.84 -40.87 24.69
CA VAL A 83 6.46 -39.67 24.08
C VAL A 83 5.73 -39.25 22.81
N VAL A 84 5.41 -40.21 21.93
CA VAL A 84 4.71 -39.89 20.67
C VAL A 84 3.29 -39.40 20.92
N VAL A 85 2.53 -40.04 21.81
CA VAL A 85 1.17 -39.60 22.16
C VAL A 85 1.21 -38.20 22.78
N LEU A 86 2.17 -37.92 23.66
CA LEU A 86 2.33 -36.60 24.27
C LEU A 86 2.71 -35.55 23.22
N ALA A 87 3.60 -35.86 22.29
CA ALA A 87 3.96 -34.96 21.20
C ALA A 87 2.74 -34.66 20.30
N LEU A 88 1.97 -35.68 19.93
CA LEU A 88 0.74 -35.51 19.14
C LEU A 88 -0.31 -34.67 19.89
N ALA A 89 -0.46 -34.87 21.20
CA ALA A 89 -1.36 -34.08 22.02
C ALA A 89 -0.95 -32.60 22.05
N VAL A 90 0.34 -32.30 22.22
CA VAL A 90 0.87 -30.93 22.18
C VAL A 90 0.61 -30.28 20.82
N VAL A 91 0.88 -30.99 19.72
CA VAL A 91 0.61 -30.49 18.36
C VAL A 91 -0.88 -30.22 18.16
N ALA A 92 -1.75 -31.14 18.56
CA ALA A 92 -3.19 -30.98 18.43
C ALA A 92 -3.71 -29.74 19.21
N VAL A 93 -3.21 -29.54 20.44
CA VAL A 93 -3.53 -28.34 21.22
C VAL A 93 -3.06 -27.08 20.50
N GLY A 94 -1.83 -27.08 19.97
CA GLY A 94 -1.29 -25.94 19.20
C GLY A 94 -2.15 -25.59 17.98
N VAL A 95 -2.62 -26.59 17.24
CA VAL A 95 -3.54 -26.41 16.10
C VAL A 95 -4.87 -25.80 16.55
N CYS A 96 -5.47 -26.32 17.62
CA CYS A 96 -6.71 -25.78 18.16
C CYS A 96 -6.57 -24.31 18.62
N VAL A 97 -5.46 -23.99 19.29
CA VAL A 97 -5.15 -22.60 19.69
C VAL A 97 -5.02 -21.71 18.46
N HIS A 98 -4.24 -22.12 17.45
CA HIS A 98 -4.05 -21.33 16.24
C HIS A 98 -5.37 -21.07 15.50
N LEU A 99 -6.21 -22.09 15.34
CA LEU A 99 -7.54 -21.95 14.74
C LEU A 99 -8.45 -21.01 15.55
N GLY A 100 -8.42 -21.11 16.88
CA GLY A 100 -9.16 -20.23 17.77
C GLY A 100 -8.71 -18.77 17.67
N MET A 101 -7.40 -18.52 17.69
CA MET A 101 -6.84 -17.17 17.52
C MET A 101 -7.17 -16.58 16.16
N THR A 102 -7.05 -17.38 15.08
CA THR A 102 -7.42 -16.94 13.72
C THR A 102 -8.90 -16.62 13.62
N PHE A 103 -9.76 -17.45 14.22
CA PHE A 103 -11.20 -17.19 14.28
C PHE A 103 -11.49 -15.88 15.01
N LEU A 104 -10.89 -15.65 16.18
CA LEU A 104 -11.07 -14.41 16.95
C LEU A 104 -10.58 -13.18 16.18
N HIS A 105 -9.50 -13.31 15.42
CA HIS A 105 -8.94 -12.25 14.58
C HIS A 105 -9.88 -11.84 13.44
N VAL A 106 -10.53 -12.80 12.79
CA VAL A 106 -11.40 -12.56 11.63
C VAL A 106 -12.85 -12.28 12.03
N ALA A 107 -13.28 -12.75 13.20
CA ALA A 107 -14.65 -12.58 13.68
C ALA A 107 -14.97 -11.10 13.97
N PRO A 108 -16.26 -10.71 13.89
CA PRO A 108 -16.70 -9.42 14.39
C PRO A 108 -16.31 -9.20 15.86
N THR A 109 -16.10 -7.93 16.23
CA THR A 109 -15.66 -7.55 17.58
C THR A 109 -16.58 -8.13 18.66
N ASN A 110 -16.00 -8.93 19.55
CA ASN A 110 -16.66 -9.59 20.68
C ASN A 110 -15.96 -9.25 22.01
N THR A 111 -16.54 -9.68 23.13
CA THR A 111 -16.01 -9.38 24.48
C THR A 111 -14.56 -9.85 24.66
N VAL A 112 -14.22 -11.04 24.17
CA VAL A 112 -12.87 -11.62 24.27
C VAL A 112 -11.86 -10.79 23.46
N THR A 113 -12.17 -10.45 22.21
CA THR A 113 -11.29 -9.60 21.38
C THR A 113 -11.15 -8.18 21.91
N ARG A 114 -12.12 -7.65 22.67
CA ARG A 114 -12.02 -6.33 23.30
C ARG A 114 -11.09 -6.33 24.50
N GLU A 115 -11.11 -7.39 25.30
CA GLU A 115 -10.31 -7.50 26.52
C GLU A 115 -8.90 -8.03 26.25
N HIS A 116 -8.76 -8.95 25.29
CA HIS A 116 -7.53 -9.69 25.00
C HIS A 116 -7.01 -9.53 23.56
N GLY A 117 -7.49 -8.53 22.82
CA GLY A 117 -7.12 -8.31 21.41
C GLY A 117 -5.62 -8.30 21.16
N LYS A 118 -4.84 -7.68 22.07
CA LYS A 118 -3.37 -7.68 21.98
C LYS A 118 -2.75 -9.09 21.93
N ALA A 119 -3.28 -10.05 22.70
CA ALA A 119 -2.75 -11.41 22.69
C ALA A 119 -3.08 -12.16 21.40
N VAL A 120 -4.24 -11.86 20.80
CA VAL A 120 -4.64 -12.37 19.48
C VAL A 120 -3.72 -11.78 18.40
N ASP A 121 -3.50 -10.46 18.44
CA ASP A 121 -2.63 -9.73 17.52
C ASP A 121 -1.17 -10.24 17.59
N ASP A 122 -0.61 -10.36 18.80
CA ASP A 122 0.76 -10.81 19.03
C ASP A 122 0.97 -12.27 18.53
N TRP A 123 -0.07 -13.10 18.51
CA TRP A 123 -0.02 -14.46 17.95
C TRP A 123 -0.14 -14.49 16.42
N ILE A 124 -0.95 -13.61 15.83
CA ILE A 124 -1.29 -13.64 14.40
C ILE A 124 -0.29 -12.86 13.55
N TYR A 125 0.06 -11.64 13.94
CA TYR A 125 0.84 -10.73 13.10
C TYR A 125 2.29 -11.15 12.80
N PRO A 126 2.99 -12.00 13.59
CA PRO A 126 4.32 -12.48 13.19
C PRO A 126 4.31 -13.26 11.86
N GLU A 127 3.25 -14.00 11.58
CA GLU A 127 3.13 -14.87 10.39
C GLU A 127 2.11 -14.33 9.36
N PHE A 128 1.12 -13.55 9.80
CA PHE A 128 0.05 -13.00 8.97
C PHE A 128 -0.03 -11.48 9.07
N GLU A 129 1.01 -10.79 8.60
CA GLU A 129 0.96 -9.34 8.46
C GLU A 129 -0.08 -8.93 7.41
N GLN A 130 -1.19 -8.32 7.86
CA GLN A 130 -2.23 -7.83 6.97
C GLN A 130 -1.88 -6.45 6.40
N ASN A 131 -0.99 -6.42 5.41
CA ASN A 131 -0.69 -5.20 4.68
C ASN A 131 -1.63 -5.03 3.48
N TRP A 132 -2.78 -4.42 3.71
CA TRP A 132 -3.78 -4.10 2.67
C TRP A 132 -3.35 -2.90 1.82
N LYS A 133 -2.15 -2.93 1.24
CA LYS A 133 -1.71 -1.95 0.22
C LYS A 133 -2.14 -2.31 -1.19
N LEU A 134 -2.81 -3.45 -1.39
CA LEU A 134 -3.01 -4.04 -2.72
C LEU A 134 -4.27 -3.55 -3.48
N PHE A 135 -5.25 -2.92 -2.83
CA PHE A 135 -6.54 -2.62 -3.50
C PHE A 135 -7.01 -1.17 -3.53
N ALA A 136 -6.55 -0.29 -2.64
CA ALA A 136 -6.53 1.16 -2.84
C ALA A 136 -5.86 1.80 -1.62
N PRO A 137 -5.03 2.86 -1.77
CA PRO A 137 -4.80 3.75 -0.65
C PRO A 137 -6.16 4.26 -0.13
N ASN A 138 -6.27 4.47 1.19
CA ASN A 138 -7.45 5.13 1.75
C ASN A 138 -7.71 6.41 0.93
N PRO A 139 -8.91 6.60 0.38
CA PRO A 139 -9.21 7.79 -0.38
C PRO A 139 -8.94 9.01 0.49
N LEU A 140 -8.41 10.07 -0.12
CA LEU A 140 -8.22 11.34 0.58
C LEU A 140 -9.56 11.83 1.10
N GLN A 141 -9.73 11.82 2.42
CA GLN A 141 -10.92 12.34 3.10
C GLN A 141 -10.79 13.84 3.39
N GLN A 142 -9.87 14.52 2.70
CA GLN A 142 -9.50 15.91 2.92
C GLN A 142 -9.46 16.68 1.61
N ASN A 143 -10.02 17.87 1.62
CA ASN A 143 -9.82 18.90 0.61
C ASN A 143 -8.59 19.70 0.96
N ILE A 144 -7.57 19.66 0.09
CA ILE A 144 -6.35 20.44 0.21
C ILE A 144 -6.35 21.48 -0.90
N SER A 145 -6.45 22.76 -0.54
CA SER A 145 -6.37 23.89 -1.48
C SER A 145 -5.01 24.58 -1.34
N ILE A 146 -4.30 24.75 -2.45
CA ILE A 146 -3.04 25.50 -2.49
C ILE A 146 -3.36 26.94 -2.86
N GLN A 147 -2.95 27.85 -2.00
CA GLN A 147 -3.18 29.27 -2.12
C GLN A 147 -1.86 30.02 -2.16
N ALA A 148 -1.82 31.12 -2.91
CA ALA A 148 -0.64 31.96 -3.03
C ALA A 148 -0.98 33.43 -2.85
N ARG A 149 -0.02 34.21 -2.36
CA ARG A 149 -0.07 35.68 -2.38
C ARG A 149 1.31 36.23 -2.72
N ALA A 150 1.34 37.49 -3.13
CA ALA A 150 2.55 38.19 -3.47
C ALA A 150 2.73 39.46 -2.65
N GLU A 151 3.99 39.86 -2.47
CA GLU A 151 4.35 41.25 -2.25
C GLU A 151 4.79 41.83 -3.58
N VAL A 152 4.18 42.96 -3.94
CA VAL A 152 4.35 43.63 -5.22
C VAL A 152 4.90 45.02 -4.95
N ARG A 153 5.96 45.39 -5.65
CA ARG A 153 6.42 46.78 -5.73
C ARG A 153 5.61 47.51 -6.79
N ASP A 154 4.93 48.57 -6.40
CA ASP A 154 4.20 49.44 -7.31
C ASP A 154 5.15 50.36 -8.12
N GLY A 155 4.61 51.07 -9.10
CA GLY A 155 5.38 52.00 -9.93
C GLY A 155 5.90 53.25 -9.19
N GLU A 156 5.40 53.52 -7.98
CA GLU A 156 5.78 54.65 -7.13
C GLU A 156 6.84 54.24 -6.07
N GLY A 157 7.20 52.96 -6.02
CA GLY A 157 8.19 52.38 -5.11
C GLY A 157 7.62 51.86 -3.79
N GLY A 158 6.30 51.93 -3.59
CA GLY A 158 5.60 51.31 -2.48
C GLY A 158 5.49 49.80 -2.62
N THR A 159 5.34 49.09 -1.49
CA THR A 159 5.13 47.65 -1.47
C THR A 159 3.70 47.36 -1.01
N VAL A 160 2.96 46.60 -1.82
CA VAL A 160 1.59 46.16 -1.53
C VAL A 160 1.56 44.64 -1.43
N THR A 161 0.94 44.11 -0.38
CA THR A 161 0.69 42.67 -0.24
C THR A 161 -0.68 42.34 -0.84
N THR A 162 -0.73 41.36 -1.73
CA THR A 162 -1.99 40.91 -2.33
C THR A 162 -2.84 40.12 -1.33
N GLY A 163 -4.12 39.93 -1.68
CA GLY A 163 -4.93 38.87 -1.07
C GLY A 163 -4.39 37.48 -1.42
N TRP A 164 -4.96 36.46 -0.78
CA TRP A 164 -4.71 35.06 -1.12
C TRP A 164 -5.52 34.67 -2.37
N TYR A 165 -4.81 34.23 -3.40
CA TYR A 165 -5.36 33.60 -4.60
C TYR A 165 -5.43 32.10 -4.40
N ASP A 166 -6.57 31.49 -4.72
CA ASP A 166 -6.76 30.04 -4.61
C ASP A 166 -6.47 29.37 -5.95
N LEU A 167 -5.24 28.87 -6.09
CA LEU A 167 -4.73 28.25 -7.31
C LEU A 167 -5.42 26.90 -7.57
N SER A 168 -5.73 26.16 -6.50
CA SER A 168 -6.50 24.92 -6.63
C SER A 168 -7.93 25.17 -7.11
N ALA A 169 -8.57 26.26 -6.67
CA ALA A 169 -9.88 26.63 -7.17
C ALA A 169 -9.84 27.09 -8.64
N GLU A 170 -8.77 27.73 -9.10
CA GLU A 170 -8.53 28.03 -10.51
C GLU A 170 -8.48 26.75 -11.35
N ASP A 171 -7.64 25.79 -10.98
CA ASP A 171 -7.54 24.50 -11.67
C ASP A 171 -8.89 23.76 -11.63
N GLY A 172 -9.58 23.77 -10.48
CA GLY A 172 -10.91 23.17 -10.31
C GLY A 172 -11.95 23.75 -11.27
N ARG A 173 -12.06 25.08 -11.41
CA ARG A 173 -12.97 25.72 -12.36
C ARG A 173 -12.65 25.36 -13.81
N ALA A 174 -11.38 25.20 -14.13
CA ALA A 174 -10.95 24.93 -15.49
C ALA A 174 -11.13 23.43 -15.86
N ILE A 175 -11.19 22.55 -14.86
CA ILE A 175 -11.49 21.12 -15.01
C ILE A 175 -13.01 20.87 -14.99
N ASP A 176 -13.77 21.61 -14.19
CA ASP A 176 -15.20 21.41 -14.03
C ASP A 176 -15.95 21.50 -15.37
N GLY A 177 -16.73 20.45 -15.67
CA GLY A 177 -17.45 20.32 -16.94
C GLY A 177 -16.58 20.11 -18.19
N ASN A 178 -15.25 20.07 -18.08
CA ASN A 178 -14.37 19.78 -19.21
C ASN A 178 -14.33 18.27 -19.46
N LEU A 179 -14.67 17.83 -20.68
CA LEU A 179 -14.68 16.42 -21.06
C LEU A 179 -13.28 15.85 -21.28
N LEU A 180 -12.30 16.70 -21.62
CA LEU A 180 -10.94 16.31 -21.97
C LEU A 180 -9.89 17.26 -21.34
N PRO A 181 -9.88 17.43 -20.00
CA PRO A 181 -8.91 18.29 -19.34
C PRO A 181 -7.51 17.70 -19.48
N SER A 182 -6.51 18.52 -19.74
CA SER A 182 -5.13 18.02 -19.88
C SER A 182 -4.59 17.46 -18.56
N HIS A 183 -3.69 16.48 -18.63
CA HIS A 183 -3.04 15.94 -17.42
C HIS A 183 -2.28 17.01 -16.63
N THR A 184 -1.66 17.96 -17.32
CA THR A 184 -0.97 19.09 -16.69
C THR A 184 -1.93 19.90 -15.85
N GLN A 185 -3.07 20.31 -16.42
CA GLN A 185 -4.09 21.08 -15.72
C GLN A 185 -4.67 20.33 -14.51
N GLN A 186 -4.81 19.01 -14.60
CA GLN A 186 -5.31 18.19 -13.50
C GLN A 186 -4.28 17.94 -12.37
N ASN A 187 -2.98 17.92 -12.69
CA ASN A 187 -1.98 17.33 -11.80
C ASN A 187 -0.78 18.21 -11.48
N GLU A 188 -0.48 19.26 -12.24
CA GLU A 188 0.73 20.07 -12.07
C GLU A 188 0.87 20.57 -10.63
N LEU A 189 -0.12 21.33 -10.16
CA LEU A 189 -0.08 21.96 -8.83
C LEU A 189 -0.06 20.91 -7.71
N ARG A 190 -0.87 19.86 -7.84
CA ARG A 190 -0.91 18.75 -6.88
C ARG A 190 0.44 18.04 -6.80
N ARG A 191 1.06 17.71 -7.94
CA ARG A 191 2.35 17.03 -7.99
C ARG A 191 3.48 17.91 -7.47
N ALA A 192 3.43 19.22 -7.72
CA ALA A 192 4.37 20.17 -7.15
C ALA A 192 4.27 20.23 -5.63
N TRP A 193 3.05 20.24 -5.09
CA TRP A 193 2.80 20.22 -3.65
C TRP A 193 3.22 18.90 -2.99
N ASP A 194 2.86 17.75 -3.59
CA ASP A 194 3.28 16.42 -3.13
C ASP A 194 4.81 16.31 -3.11
N PHE A 195 5.47 16.85 -4.14
CA PHE A 195 6.92 16.87 -4.20
C PHE A 195 7.52 17.74 -3.09
N PHE A 196 6.98 18.93 -2.86
CA PHE A 196 7.39 19.79 -1.75
C PHE A 196 7.26 19.07 -0.40
N LEU A 197 6.10 18.46 -0.11
CA LEU A 197 5.85 17.74 1.13
C LEU A 197 6.81 16.57 1.36
N ALA A 198 7.16 15.84 0.29
CA ALA A 198 8.06 14.69 0.38
C ALA A 198 9.53 15.06 0.60
N THR A 199 9.90 16.33 0.42
CA THR A 199 11.30 16.78 0.48
C THR A 199 11.55 17.97 1.40
N HIS A 200 10.63 18.23 2.33
CA HIS A 200 10.76 19.25 3.37
C HIS A 200 10.48 18.66 4.75
N ASP A 201 11.13 19.22 5.76
CA ASP A 201 10.83 18.87 7.16
C ASP A 201 9.56 19.59 7.68
N THR A 202 9.28 19.38 8.96
CA THR A 202 8.14 19.98 9.69
C THR A 202 8.21 21.50 9.79
N GLU A 203 9.40 22.08 9.71
CA GLU A 203 9.63 23.54 9.71
C GLU A 203 9.69 24.13 8.29
N ASN A 204 9.31 23.37 7.26
CA ASN A 204 9.38 23.77 5.85
C ASN A 204 10.80 24.05 5.35
N ARG A 205 11.83 23.37 5.88
CA ARG A 205 13.20 23.49 5.37
C ARG A 205 13.48 22.38 4.35
N PRO A 206 14.15 22.69 3.22
CA PRO A 206 14.41 21.72 2.16
C PRO A 206 15.42 20.66 2.61
N VAL A 207 15.12 19.39 2.28
CA VAL A 207 16.02 18.25 2.52
C VAL A 207 16.78 17.92 1.23
N GLY A 208 18.06 18.29 1.20
CA GLY A 208 18.96 18.04 0.08
C GLY A 208 18.58 18.76 -1.22
N LEU A 209 19.18 18.34 -2.34
CA LEU A 209 18.96 18.96 -3.65
C LEU A 209 17.51 18.84 -4.14
N ARG A 210 16.82 17.74 -3.83
CA ARG A 210 15.43 17.56 -4.24
C ARG A 210 14.50 18.57 -3.56
N GLY A 211 14.76 18.89 -2.30
CA GLY A 211 14.06 19.94 -1.56
C GLY A 211 14.14 21.29 -2.27
N SER A 212 15.35 21.76 -2.56
CA SER A 212 15.55 23.07 -3.21
C SER A 212 14.97 23.14 -4.64
N LEU A 213 15.01 22.03 -5.39
CA LEU A 213 14.36 21.94 -6.69
C LEU A 213 12.84 21.99 -6.58
N SER A 214 12.25 21.35 -5.57
CA SER A 214 10.80 21.40 -5.34
C SER A 214 10.30 22.82 -4.98
N GLU A 215 11.05 23.57 -4.17
CA GLU A 215 10.75 24.99 -3.89
C GLU A 215 10.80 25.82 -5.17
N THR A 216 11.86 25.65 -5.97
CA THR A 216 12.02 26.39 -7.23
C THR A 216 10.88 26.08 -8.19
N TYR A 217 10.48 24.81 -8.31
CA TYR A 217 9.39 24.38 -9.16
C TYR A 217 8.04 24.97 -8.72
N LEU A 218 7.69 24.83 -7.43
CA LEU A 218 6.44 25.36 -6.90
C LEU A 218 6.38 26.89 -6.99
N ARG A 219 7.49 27.58 -6.64
CA ARG A 219 7.60 29.03 -6.81
C ARG A 219 7.37 29.44 -8.27
N ARG A 220 7.96 28.72 -9.23
CA ARG A 220 7.80 29.05 -10.65
C ARG A 220 6.37 28.89 -11.15
N ILE A 221 5.66 27.86 -10.69
CA ILE A 221 4.22 27.69 -10.99
C ILE A 221 3.46 28.91 -10.46
N VAL A 222 3.69 29.30 -9.20
CA VAL A 222 3.02 30.45 -8.57
C VAL A 222 3.31 31.75 -9.32
N GLU A 223 4.57 32.02 -9.67
CA GLU A 223 4.96 33.19 -10.47
C GLU A 223 4.18 33.23 -11.80
N LEU A 224 4.13 32.12 -12.54
CA LEU A 224 3.45 32.05 -13.83
C LEU A 224 1.92 32.23 -13.70
N ARG A 225 1.31 31.73 -12.63
CA ARG A 225 -0.14 31.87 -12.39
C ARG A 225 -0.50 33.29 -11.98
N LEU A 226 0.27 33.90 -11.08
CA LEU A 226 0.05 35.29 -10.66
C LEU A 226 0.26 36.28 -11.82
N ASP A 227 1.21 36.01 -12.71
CA ASP A 227 1.42 36.80 -13.92
C ASP A 227 0.24 36.66 -14.90
N ARG A 228 -0.20 35.42 -15.18
CA ARG A 228 -1.36 35.14 -16.04
C ARG A 228 -2.64 35.83 -15.55
N ASP A 229 -2.86 35.87 -14.24
CA ASP A 229 -4.05 36.46 -13.63
C ASP A 229 -3.93 37.98 -13.42
N ASP A 230 -2.85 38.61 -13.93
CA ASP A 230 -2.59 40.04 -13.80
C ASP A 230 -2.61 40.51 -12.32
N ALA A 231 -2.15 39.65 -11.40
CA ALA A 231 -2.26 39.89 -9.95
C ALA A 231 -1.57 41.18 -9.50
N VAL A 232 -0.49 41.58 -10.18
CA VAL A 232 0.19 42.87 -9.97
C VAL A 232 -0.75 44.02 -10.26
N ARG A 233 -1.38 44.04 -11.43
CA ARG A 233 -2.28 45.12 -11.84
C ARG A 233 -3.52 45.16 -10.97
N ALA A 234 -4.06 44.00 -10.61
CA ALA A 234 -5.18 43.91 -9.68
C ALA A 234 -4.85 44.49 -8.30
N ALA A 235 -3.60 44.37 -7.84
CA ALA A 235 -3.16 44.86 -6.54
C ALA A 235 -2.74 46.34 -6.53
N THR A 236 -2.07 46.81 -7.58
CA THR A 236 -1.51 48.18 -7.63
C THR A 236 -2.37 49.16 -8.42
N GLY A 237 -3.37 48.69 -9.17
CA GLY A 237 -4.12 49.50 -10.13
C GLY A 237 -3.32 49.89 -11.37
N GLY A 238 -2.08 49.42 -11.51
CA GLY A 238 -1.15 49.82 -12.57
C GLY A 238 -0.07 48.79 -12.84
N GLY A 239 1.14 49.26 -13.16
CA GLY A 239 2.32 48.41 -13.29
C GLY A 239 2.93 48.04 -11.93
N GLY A 240 3.90 47.14 -11.97
CA GLY A 240 4.66 46.75 -10.79
C GLY A 240 5.46 45.46 -11.04
N ALA A 241 6.13 44.98 -10.00
CA ALA A 241 6.85 43.71 -10.05
C ALA A 241 6.63 42.92 -8.76
N VAL A 242 6.45 41.60 -8.90
CA VAL A 242 6.42 40.69 -7.76
C VAL A 242 7.82 40.60 -7.17
N GLU A 243 7.98 40.90 -5.89
CA GLU A 243 9.25 40.82 -5.18
C GLU A 243 9.40 39.49 -4.44
N ARG A 244 8.32 39.07 -3.79
CA ARG A 244 8.26 37.84 -2.99
C ARG A 244 6.90 37.19 -3.15
N VAL A 245 6.88 35.88 -3.04
CA VAL A 245 5.64 35.09 -2.99
C VAL A 245 5.58 34.30 -1.70
N GLN A 246 4.37 34.08 -1.23
CA GLN A 246 4.09 33.17 -0.14
C GLN A 246 3.03 32.17 -0.60
N VAL A 247 3.24 30.92 -0.24
CA VAL A 247 2.32 29.82 -0.53
C VAL A 247 1.81 29.25 0.78
N ARG A 248 0.57 28.78 0.78
CA ARG A 248 0.03 27.97 1.87
C ARG A 248 -0.86 26.86 1.35
N SER A 249 -1.00 25.82 2.14
CA SER A 249 -2.14 24.91 2.00
C SER A 249 -3.23 25.29 3.00
N ARG A 250 -4.48 25.13 2.57
CA ARG A 250 -5.69 25.17 3.38
C ARG A 250 -6.31 23.77 3.31
N THR A 251 -6.25 23.04 4.41
CA THR A 251 -6.72 21.64 4.49
C THR A 251 -7.97 21.56 5.33
N SER A 252 -9.01 20.90 4.84
CA SER A 252 -10.26 20.67 5.57
C SER A 252 -10.78 19.27 5.26
N ASN A 253 -11.45 18.62 6.21
CA ASN A 253 -12.07 17.32 5.94
C ASN A 253 -13.22 17.48 4.92
N VAL A 254 -13.38 16.48 4.06
CA VAL A 254 -14.55 16.38 3.18
C VAL A 254 -15.79 16.19 4.07
N PRO A 255 -16.84 17.00 3.88
CA PRO A 255 -18.04 16.87 4.70
C PRO A 255 -18.68 15.49 4.47
N PRO A 256 -19.18 14.83 5.53
CA PRO A 256 -19.85 13.56 5.38
C PRO A 256 -21.17 13.78 4.63
N PRO A 257 -21.64 12.78 3.86
CA PRO A 257 -22.91 12.91 3.15
C PRO A 257 -24.09 13.01 4.13
N GLU A 258 -25.20 13.58 3.69
CA GLU A 258 -26.37 13.87 4.55
C GLU A 258 -26.95 12.64 5.26
N TRP A 259 -26.78 11.46 4.68
CA TRP A 259 -27.25 10.19 5.25
C TRP A 259 -26.30 9.60 6.31
N SER A 260 -25.10 10.15 6.48
CA SER A 260 -24.12 9.71 7.47
C SER A 260 -24.35 10.38 8.82
N ARG A 261 -24.12 9.64 9.91
CA ARG A 261 -24.14 10.17 11.29
C ARG A 261 -22.76 10.60 11.78
N GLU A 262 -21.74 10.46 10.94
CA GLU A 262 -20.38 10.81 11.27
C GLU A 262 -20.23 12.31 11.50
N LYS A 263 -19.43 12.68 12.50
CA LYS A 263 -19.13 14.08 12.82
C LYS A 263 -17.64 14.32 12.67
N VAL A 264 -17.25 14.84 11.51
CA VAL A 264 -15.89 15.31 11.26
C VAL A 264 -15.87 16.84 11.29
N SER A 265 -14.80 17.41 11.86
CA SER A 265 -14.58 18.85 11.83
C SER A 265 -14.23 19.29 10.41
N THR A 266 -14.95 20.27 9.87
CA THR A 266 -14.64 20.90 8.57
C THR A 266 -13.84 22.19 8.73
N THR A 267 -13.45 22.54 9.96
CA THR A 267 -12.61 23.72 10.23
C THR A 267 -11.27 23.58 9.52
N PRO A 268 -10.89 24.54 8.66
CA PRO A 268 -9.64 24.45 7.93
C PRO A 268 -8.42 24.62 8.83
N SER A 269 -7.40 23.79 8.61
CA SER A 269 -6.04 24.01 9.08
C SER A 269 -5.18 24.60 7.96
N TYR A 270 -4.12 25.32 8.33
CA TYR A 270 -3.23 25.98 7.39
C TYR A 270 -1.78 25.57 7.62
N ARG A 271 -1.07 25.25 6.55
CA ARG A 271 0.40 25.17 6.54
C ARG A 271 0.91 26.29 5.66
N GLU A 272 1.38 27.37 6.27
CA GLU A 272 1.95 28.52 5.58
C GLU A 272 3.46 28.34 5.42
N LEU A 273 3.94 28.55 4.19
CA LEU A 273 5.36 28.47 3.85
C LEU A 273 6.04 29.83 4.11
N PRO A 274 7.37 29.86 4.27
CA PRO A 274 8.10 31.13 4.33
C PRO A 274 7.94 31.94 3.04
N TRP A 275 8.20 33.24 3.13
CA TRP A 275 8.28 34.11 1.96
C TRP A 275 9.49 33.75 1.10
N TRP A 276 9.27 33.51 -0.18
CA TRP A 276 10.33 33.25 -1.15
C TRP A 276 10.55 34.46 -2.06
N PRO A 277 11.80 34.91 -2.25
CA PRO A 277 12.09 35.95 -3.22
C PRO A 277 11.84 35.46 -4.63
N VAL A 278 11.29 36.34 -5.47
CA VAL A 278 11.17 36.12 -6.92
C VAL A 278 12.37 36.78 -7.59
N PRO A 279 13.23 36.01 -8.29
CA PRO A 279 14.33 36.60 -9.04
C PRO A 279 13.79 37.55 -10.11
N ALA A 280 14.40 38.74 -10.24
CA ALA A 280 14.05 39.65 -11.32
C ALA A 280 14.23 38.94 -12.68
N ALA A 281 13.29 39.15 -13.60
CA ALA A 281 13.20 38.47 -14.90
C ALA A 281 14.42 38.63 -15.84
N GLY A 282 15.48 39.32 -15.41
CA GLY A 282 16.73 39.54 -16.15
C GLY A 282 17.94 38.70 -15.74
N ALA A 283 17.83 37.75 -14.79
CA ALA A 283 18.97 36.97 -14.30
C ALA A 283 19.08 35.53 -14.87
N GLY A 284 18.28 35.19 -15.89
CA GLY A 284 18.31 33.89 -16.58
C GLY A 284 18.90 34.01 -17.98
N GLY A 285 20.19 34.29 -18.08
CA GLY A 285 20.93 34.19 -19.35
C GLY A 285 20.78 32.79 -19.95
N GLY A 286 20.47 32.75 -21.24
CA GLY A 286 20.24 31.51 -21.97
C GLY A 286 21.39 30.50 -21.83
N ALA A 287 21.03 29.25 -21.57
CA ALA A 287 21.92 28.14 -21.79
C ALA A 287 22.04 27.91 -23.30
N ARG A 288 23.22 28.21 -23.84
CA ARG A 288 23.77 27.58 -25.05
C ARG A 288 24.19 26.15 -24.72
#